data_AF-A0A2M7T2A1-F1
#
_entry.id   AF-A0A2M7T2A1-F1
#
_cell.length_a   1.000
_cell.length_b   1.000
_cell.length_c   1.000
_cell.angle_alpha   90.00
_cell.angle_beta   90.00
_cell.angle_gamma   90.00
#
_symmetry.space_group_name_H-M   'P 1'
#
loop_
_entity.id
_entity.type
_entity.pdbx_description
1 polymer ?
#
loop_
_entity_poly.entity_id
_entity_poly.type
_entity_poly.pdbx_seq_one_letter_code
_entity_poly.pdbx_strand_id
1 'polypeptide(L)' 'MVPNVKENTRNRKKSKRGAKRLFDEEIYDERFRTIERVFAWADKFKRLLIRFEHISLHHFGLKLIRFCRICEKSENFKK' A
#
# COMPACT_ATOMS: atom_id res chain seq x y z
N MET A 1 -14.73 -2.49 -14.51
CA MET A 1 -14.80 -3.39 -13.33
C MET A 1 -15.76 -2.77 -12.31
N VAL A 2 -16.77 -3.51 -11.84
CA VAL A 2 -17.70 -3.01 -10.81
C VAL A 2 -17.15 -3.36 -9.43
N PRO A 3 -16.94 -2.40 -8.52
CA PRO A 3 -16.37 -2.66 -7.21
C PRO A 3 -17.40 -3.28 -6.26
N ASN A 4 -17.08 -4.46 -5.70
CA ASN A 4 -17.83 -5.11 -4.64
C ASN A 4 -17.50 -4.45 -3.28
N VAL A 5 -18.25 -3.42 -2.89
CA VAL A 5 -17.97 -2.63 -1.67
C VAL A 5 -19.26 -2.41 -0.90
N LYS A 6 -19.24 -2.82 0.37
CA LYS A 6 -20.36 -2.62 1.32
C LYS A 6 -20.68 -1.14 1.46
N GLU A 7 -21.97 -0.82 1.53
CA GLU A 7 -22.40 0.55 1.77
C GLU A 7 -22.10 0.99 3.22
N ASN A 8 -21.48 2.16 3.38
CA ASN A 8 -21.24 2.75 4.71
C ASN A 8 -22.50 3.44 5.24
N THR A 9 -23.11 2.88 6.28
CA THR A 9 -24.34 3.39 6.92
C THR A 9 -24.08 4.39 8.05
N ARG A 10 -22.83 4.52 8.51
CA ARG A 10 -22.48 5.18 9.78
C ARG A 10 -22.98 6.62 9.93
N ASN A 11 -23.00 7.40 8.84
CA ASN A 11 -23.38 8.83 8.88
C ASN A 11 -24.78 9.11 8.33
N ARG A 12 -25.64 8.09 8.14
CA ARG A 12 -26.84 8.28 7.33
C ARG A 12 -28.08 7.55 7.85
N LYS A 13 -29.16 8.31 8.04
CA LYS A 13 -30.47 7.80 8.49
C LYS A 13 -31.43 7.37 7.35
N LYS A 14 -31.14 7.75 6.10
CA LYS A 14 -31.99 7.47 4.92
C LYS A 14 -31.27 6.53 3.95
N SER A 15 -32.00 5.73 3.15
CA SER A 15 -31.43 4.82 2.14
C SER A 15 -30.85 5.57 0.93
N LYS A 16 -29.75 5.08 0.32
CA LYS A 16 -29.00 5.86 -0.70
C LYS A 16 -29.82 6.08 -1.94
N ARG A 17 -29.88 7.34 -2.37
CA ARG A 17 -30.57 7.70 -3.59
C ARG A 17 -29.76 7.14 -4.77
N GLY A 18 -30.40 6.33 -5.60
CA GLY A 18 -29.79 5.69 -6.77
C GLY A 18 -29.88 4.16 -6.75
N ALA A 19 -29.24 3.53 -7.74
CA ALA A 19 -29.19 2.07 -7.85
C ALA A 19 -28.47 1.44 -6.65
N LYS A 20 -29.02 0.33 -6.14
CA LYS A 20 -28.36 -0.48 -5.13
C LYS A 20 -27.02 -0.95 -5.68
N ARG A 21 -25.96 -0.84 -4.87
CA ARG A 21 -24.66 -1.39 -5.25
C ARG A 21 -24.76 -2.91 -5.22
N LEU A 22 -24.14 -3.57 -6.21
CA LEU A 22 -23.93 -5.01 -6.18
C LEU A 22 -22.99 -5.29 -5.01
N PHE A 23 -23.49 -6.04 -4.03
CA PHE A 23 -22.73 -6.50 -2.88
C PHE A 23 -22.89 -8.00 -2.77
N ASP A 24 -21.78 -8.70 -2.93
CA ASP A 24 -21.64 -10.13 -2.71
C ASP A 24 -20.81 -10.32 -1.44
N GLU A 25 -21.40 -10.95 -0.43
CA GLU A 25 -20.79 -11.10 0.89
C GLU A 25 -19.62 -12.08 0.86
N GLU A 26 -19.70 -13.16 0.07
CA GLU A 26 -18.65 -14.18 -0.02
C GLU A 26 -17.38 -13.59 -0.65
N ILE A 27 -17.54 -12.88 -1.77
CA ILE A 27 -16.41 -12.23 -2.46
C ILE A 27 -15.81 -11.11 -1.59
N TYR A 28 -16.64 -10.42 -0.80
CA TYR A 28 -16.16 -9.36 0.10
C TYR A 28 -15.30 -9.92 1.24
N ASP A 29 -15.71 -11.04 1.82
CA ASP A 29 -14.97 -11.71 2.89
C ASP A 29 -13.62 -12.27 2.42
N GLU A 30 -13.58 -12.86 1.22
CA GLU A 30 -12.32 -13.30 0.60
C GLU A 30 -11.37 -12.13 0.36
N ARG A 31 -11.88 -11.00 -0.13
CA ARG A 31 -11.10 -9.77 -0.35
C ARG A 31 -10.51 -9.25 0.96
N PHE A 32 -11.31 -9.22 2.03
CA PHE A 32 -10.88 -8.74 3.33
C PHE A 32 -9.75 -9.62 3.90
N ARG A 33 -9.91 -10.96 3.81
CA ARG A 33 -8.93 -11.94 4.30
C ARG A 33 -7.58 -11.86 3.57
N THR A 34 -7.62 -11.70 2.25
CA THR A 34 -6.42 -11.77 1.41
C THR A 34 -5.77 -10.41 1.19
N ILE A 35 -6.54 -9.44 0.68
CA ILE A 35 -6.01 -8.18 0.16
C ILE A 35 -5.89 -7.16 1.29
N GLU A 36 -6.94 -6.93 2.06
CA GLU A 36 -6.95 -5.83 3.05
C GLU A 36 -5.93 -6.06 4.18
N ARG A 37 -5.66 -7.32 4.55
CA ARG A 37 -4.60 -7.67 5.51
C ARG A 37 -3.20 -7.34 4.99
N VAL A 38 -2.92 -7.63 3.72
CA VAL A 38 -1.63 -7.33 3.08
C VAL A 38 -1.46 -5.82 2.92
N PHE A 39 -2.52 -5.12 2.48
CA PHE A 39 -2.51 -3.67 2.36
C PHE A 39 -2.32 -2.98 3.72
N ALA A 40 -2.98 -3.46 4.77
CA ALA A 40 -2.77 -2.96 6.14
C ALA A 40 -1.31 -3.14 6.57
N TRP A 41 -0.69 -4.27 6.25
CA TRP A 41 0.73 -4.49 6.53
C TRP A 41 1.64 -3.57 5.71
N ALA A 42 1.38 -3.40 4.41
CA ALA A 42 2.14 -2.53 3.53
C ALA A 42 2.08 -1.05 3.97
N ASP A 43 0.92 -0.57 4.42
CA ASP A 43 0.77 0.80 4.91
C ASP A 43 1.48 1.02 6.25
N LYS A 44 1.55 0.00 7.11
CA LYS A 44 2.41 0.05 8.32
C LYS A 44 3.89 0.05 7.95
N PHE A 45 4.29 -0.70 6.92
CA PHE A 45 5.67 -0.75 6.46
C PHE A 45 6.13 0.59 5.87
N LYS A 46 5.30 1.29 5.09
CA LYS A 46 5.61 2.65 4.61
C LYS A 46 5.89 3.63 5.74
N ARG A 47 5.11 3.56 6.83
CA ARG A 47 5.34 4.39 8.02
C ARG A 47 6.66 4.07 8.72
N LEU A 48 7.11 2.82 8.67
CA LEU A 48 8.40 2.38 9.20
C LEU A 48 9.56 2.97 8.38
N LEU A 49 9.45 2.97 7.04
CA LEU A 49 10.48 3.51 6.14
C LEU A 49 10.76 5.00 6.38
N ILE A 50 9.71 5.81 6.60
CA ILE A 50 9.87 7.25 6.91
C ILE A 50 10.72 7.45 8.18
N ARG A 51 10.61 6.55 9.16
CA ARG A 51 11.44 6.62 10.38
C ARG A 51 12.90 6.24 10.10
N PHE A 52 13.14 5.29 9.20
CA PHE A 52 14.50 4.92 8.79
C PHE A 52 15.20 6.05 8.04
N GLU A 53 14.47 6.84 7.24
CA GLU A 53 15.03 8.04 6.59
C GLU A 53 15.39 9.15 7.60
N HIS A 54 14.71 9.20 8.75
CA HIS A 54 14.97 10.20 9.79
C HIS A 54 16.15 9.84 10.72
N ILE A 55 16.47 8.56 10.88
CA ILE A 55 17.64 8.14 11.68
C ILE A 55 18.91 8.28 10.83
N SER A 56 19.81 9.17 11.25
CA SER A 56 21.03 9.55 10.51
C SER A 56 21.87 8.36 10.04
N LEU A 57 21.99 7.32 10.86
CA LEU A 57 22.76 6.10 10.57
C LEU A 57 22.16 5.30 9.40
N HIS A 58 20.84 5.06 9.44
CA HIS A 58 20.14 4.26 8.45
C HIS A 58 20.03 5.00 7.12
N HIS A 59 19.78 6.32 7.18
CA HIS A 59 19.78 7.20 6.01
C HIS A 59 21.16 7.22 5.31
N PHE A 60 22.26 7.24 6.06
CA PHE A 60 23.60 7.13 5.48
C PHE A 60 23.85 5.76 4.83
N GLY A 61 23.44 4.67 5.47
CA GLY A 61 23.53 3.32 4.90
C GLY A 61 22.77 3.19 3.57
N LEU A 62 21.56 3.73 3.48
CA LEU A 62 20.78 3.75 2.24
C LEU A 62 21.45 4.58 1.13
N LYS A 63 22.08 5.71 1.48
CA LYS A 63 22.86 6.51 0.52
C LYS A 63 24.07 5.74 -0.02
N LEU A 64 24.79 5.01 0.83
CA LEU A 64 25.92 4.18 0.42
C LEU A 64 25.50 3.04 -0.53
N ILE A 65 24.40 2.35 -0.22
CA ILE A 65 23.86 1.30 -1.09
C ILE A 65 23.49 1.88 -2.47
N ARG A 66 22.83 3.05 -2.48
CA ARG A 66 22.50 3.75 -3.72
C ARG A 66 23.74 4.16 -4.52
N PHE A 67 24.78 4.66 -3.85
CA PHE A 67 26.05 5.02 -4.49
C PHE A 67 26.74 3.79 -5.08
N CYS A 68 26.84 2.70 -4.31
CA CYS A 68 27.42 1.43 -4.77
C CYS A 68 26.71 0.90 -6.03
N ARG A 69 25.37 0.94 -6.06
CA ARG A 69 24.60 0.50 -7.23
C ARG A 69 24.79 1.39 -8.46
N ILE A 70 25.00 2.69 -8.27
CA ILE A 70 25.31 3.63 -9.36
C ILE A 70 26.71 3.37 -9.91
N CYS A 71 27.71 3.20 -9.04
CA CYS A 71 29.07 2.86 -9.43
C CYS A 71 29.12 1.56 -10.23
N GLU A 72 28.47 0.50 -9.75
CA GLU A 72 28.37 -0.79 -10.45
C GLU A 72 27.74 -0.63 -11.85
N LYS A 73 26.66 0.16 -11.98
CA LYS A 73 26.06 0.44 -13.29
C LYS A 73 27.00 1.22 -14.21
N SER A 74 27.77 2.16 -13.66
CA SER A 74 28.71 2.98 -14.43
C SER A 74 29.91 2.18 -14.94
N GLU A 75 30.34 1.16 -14.20
CA GLU A 75 31.39 0.23 -14.62
C GLU A 75 30.89 -0.72 -15.71
N ASN A 76 29.65 -1.20 -15.61
CA ASN A 76 29.03 -2.03 -16.63
C ASN A 76 28.69 -1.28 -17.94
N PHE A 77 28.57 0.06 -17.89
CA PHE A 77 28.34 0.89 -19.08
C PHE A 77 29.64 1.24 -19.84
N LYS A 78 30.80 1.05 -19.21
CA LYS A 78 32.12 1.27 -19.83
C LYS A 78 32.71 0.02 -20.48
N LYS A 79 32.05 -1.14 -20.34
CA LYS A 79 32.34 -2.38 -21.06
C LYS A 79 31.39 -2.52 -22.24
#